data_AF-A0A916NUT6-F1
#
_entry.id   AF-A0A916NUT6-F1
#
_cell.length_a   1.000
_cell.length_b   1.000
_cell.length_c   1.000
_cell.angle_alpha   90.00
_cell.angle_beta   90.00
_cell.angle_gamma   90.00
#
_symmetry.space_group_name_H-M   'P 1'
#
loop_
_entity.id
_entity.type
_entity.pdbx_description
1 polymer ?
#
loop_
_entity_poly.entity_id
_entity_poly.type
_entity_poly.pdbx_seq_one_letter_code
_entity_poly.pdbx_strand_id
1 'polypeptide(L)' 'MGVTMKFNDVLAFLLILVVIPGLWLAQGADFMTLPGEVNGVLLSGWTLVVQYYFRKKPGEAPSETPSK' A
#
# COMPACT_ATOMS: atom_id res chain seq x y z
N MET A 1 18.10 13.49 9.26
CA MET A 1 16.64 13.38 9.11
C MET A 1 16.22 11.99 9.54
N GLY A 2 15.84 11.82 10.81
CA GLY A 2 15.29 10.54 11.27
C GLY A 2 13.84 10.46 10.83
N VAL A 3 13.55 9.67 9.80
CA VAL A 3 12.16 9.30 9.51
C VAL A 3 11.75 8.36 10.65
N THR A 4 11.12 8.90 11.69
CA THR A 4 10.35 8.08 12.64
C THR A 4 9.17 7.51 11.87
N MET A 5 9.40 6.41 11.16
CA MET A 5 8.33 5.66 10.51
C MET A 5 7.40 5.21 11.63
N LYS A 6 6.14 5.65 11.57
CA LYS A 6 5.14 5.13 12.50
C LYS A 6 4.97 3.65 12.19
N PHE A 7 4.62 2.84 13.19
CA PHE A 7 4.35 1.40 12.98
C PHE A 7 3.40 1.16 11.80
N ASN A 8 2.42 2.04 11.61
CA ASN A 8 1.48 2.01 10.49
C ASN A 8 2.15 2.24 9.13
N ASP A 9 3.18 3.09 9.05
CA ASP A 9 3.94 3.37 7.82
C ASP A 9 4.80 2.16 7.44
N VAL A 10 5.43 1.53 8.43
CA VAL A 10 6.20 0.28 8.24
C VAL A 10 5.27 -0.85 7.82
N LEU A 11 4.14 -1.02 8.49
CA LEU A 11 3.15 -2.06 8.19
C LEU A 11 2.57 -1.88 6.78
N ALA A 12 2.23 -0.64 6.40
CA ALA A 12 1.76 -0.33 5.06
C ALA A 12 2.83 -0.60 4.00
N PHE A 13 4.08 -0.18 4.25
CA PHE A 13 5.20 -0.48 3.35
C PHE A 13 5.38 -1.99 3.16
N LEU A 14 5.37 -2.75 4.26
CA LEU A 14 5.58 -4.20 4.25
C LEU A 14 4.43 -4.91 3.50
N LEU A 15 3.18 -4.54 3.77
CA LEU A 15 2.02 -5.13 3.10
C LEU A 15 1.93 -4.76 1.62
N ILE A 16 2.12 -3.47 1.28
CA ILE A 16 1.94 -2.95 -0.07
C ILE A 16 3.09 -3.36 -1.00
N LEU A 17 4.34 -3.28 -0.53
CA LEU A 17 5.52 -3.44 -1.38
C LEU A 17 6.19 -4.81 -1.27
N VAL A 18 6.01 -5.52 -0.15
CA VAL A 18 6.76 -6.76 0.10
C VAL A 18 5.85 -7.99 0.04
N VAL A 19 4.79 -8.03 0.83
CA VAL A 19 3.95 -9.23 0.96
C VAL A 19 3.17 -9.50 -0.32
N ILE A 20 2.38 -8.53 -0.80
CA ILE A 20 1.47 -8.75 -1.93
C ILE A 20 2.23 -8.92 -3.25
N PRO A 21 3.24 -8.09 -3.58
CA PRO A 21 4.08 -8.31 -4.76
C PRO A 21 4.91 -9.59 -4.65
N GLY A 22 5.40 -9.93 -3.45
CA GLY A 22 6.16 -11.16 -3.21
C GLY A 22 5.32 -12.42 -3.47
N LEU A 23 4.06 -12.44 -3.01
CA LEU A 23 3.13 -13.54 -3.33
C LEU A 23 2.86 -13.66 -4.83
N TRP A 24 2.72 -12.54 -5.55
CA TRP A 24 2.55 -12.58 -7.01
C TRP A 24 3.79 -13.04 -7.76
N LEU A 25 4.98 -12.67 -7.30
CA LEU A 25 6.23 -13.19 -7.89
C LEU A 25 6.38 -14.68 -7.63
N ALA A 26 6.03 -15.16 -6.43
CA ALA A 26 6.03 -16.58 -6.12
C ALA A 26 4.99 -17.36 -6.94
N GLN A 27 3.82 -16.77 -7.19
CA GLN A 27 2.80 -17.32 -8.06
C GLN A 27 3.25 -17.36 -9.52
N GLY A 28 3.85 -16.28 -10.02
CA GLY A 28 4.36 -16.17 -11.39
C GLY A 28 5.57 -17.06 -11.67
N ALA A 29 6.32 -17.45 -10.64
CA ALA A 29 7.42 -18.40 -10.71
C ALA A 29 6.97 -19.88 -10.60
N ASP A 30 5.66 -20.15 -10.67
CA ASP A 30 5.05 -21.49 -10.53
C ASP A 30 5.38 -22.19 -9.19
N PHE A 31 5.79 -21.42 -8.17
CA PHE A 31 6.13 -21.97 -6.85
C PHE A 31 4.86 -22.27 -6.02
N MET A 32 3.76 -21.57 -6.30
CA MET A 32 2.47 -21.75 -5.64
C MET A 32 1.30 -21.30 -6.53
N THR A 33 0.27 -22.13 -6.66
CA THR A 33 -0.95 -21.77 -7.40
C THR A 33 -2.01 -21.20 -6.45
N LEU A 34 -2.31 -19.92 -6.62
CA LEU A 34 -3.40 -19.26 -5.90
C LEU A 34 -4.69 -19.36 -6.71
N PRO A 35 -5.82 -19.75 -6.08
CA PRO A 35 -7.14 -19.69 -6.72
C PRO A 35 -7.45 -18.28 -7.20
N GLY A 36 -8.14 -18.15 -8.34
CA GLY A 36 -8.46 -16.84 -8.93
C GLY A 36 -9.24 -15.91 -7.99
N GLU A 37 -10.07 -16.48 -7.11
CA GLU A 37 -10.82 -15.75 -6.08
C GLU A 37 -9.88 -15.11 -5.05
N VAL A 38 -8.86 -15.84 -4.60
CA VAL A 38 -7.85 -15.35 -3.65
C VAL A 38 -7.04 -14.23 -4.29
N ASN A 39 -6.72 -14.35 -5.58
CA ASN A 39 -6.03 -13.30 -6.32
C ASN A 39 -6.86 -12.01 -6.42
N GLY A 40 -8.16 -12.14 -6.71
CA GLY A 40 -9.08 -11.00 -6.75
C GLY A 40 -9.24 -10.30 -5.40
N VAL A 41 -9.30 -11.07 -4.31
CA VAL A 41 -9.35 -10.52 -2.94
C VAL A 41 -8.02 -9.86 -2.57
N LEU A 42 -6.87 -10.46 -2.92
CA LEU A 42 -5.55 -9.85 -2.69
C LEU A 42 -5.44 -8.50 -3.39
N LEU A 43 -5.83 -8.42 -4.66
CA LEU A 43 -5.74 -7.21 -5.47
C LEU A 43 -6.69 -6.11 -4.96
N SER A 44 -7.90 -6.50 -4.56
CA SER A 44 -8.89 -5.58 -3.98
C SER A 44 -8.47 -5.09 -2.59
N GLY A 45 -7.95 -5.98 -1.74
CA GLY A 45 -7.40 -5.63 -0.43
C GLY A 45 -6.18 -4.71 -0.55
N TRP A 46 -5.27 -5.01 -1.47
CA TRP A 46 -4.11 -4.18 -1.76
C TRP A 46 -4.51 -2.76 -2.16
N THR A 47 -5.43 -2.63 -3.13
CA THR A 47 -5.88 -1.32 -3.61
C THR A 47 -6.57 -0.51 -2.53
N LEU A 48 -7.36 -1.12 -1.64
CA LEU A 48 -7.98 -0.43 -0.50
C LEU A 48 -6.94 0.06 0.51
N VAL A 49 -5.92 -0.74 0.81
CA VAL A 49 -4.84 -0.36 1.74
C VAL A 49 -4.00 0.77 1.16
N VAL A 50 -3.64 0.70 -0.13
CA VAL A 50 -2.95 1.77 -0.86
C VAL A 50 -3.79 3.04 -0.83
N GLN A 51 -5.07 2.95 -1.20
CA GLN A 51 -5.98 4.09 -1.18
C GLN A 51 -6.11 4.69 0.21
N TYR A 52 -6.22 3.89 1.26
CA TYR A 52 -6.30 4.36 2.64
C TYR A 52 -5.01 5.05 3.09
N TYR A 53 -3.86 4.45 2.78
CA TYR A 53 -2.55 4.97 3.20
C TYR A 53 -2.16 6.26 2.48
N PHE A 54 -2.38 6.33 1.16
CA PHE A 54 -2.13 7.52 0.35
C PHE A 54 -3.32 8.48 0.29
N ARG A 55 -4.42 8.18 0.99
CA ARG A 55 -5.55 9.12 1.11
C ARG A 55 -5.02 10.39 1.74
N LYS A 56 -5.10 11.50 1.00
CA LYS A 56 -4.89 12.84 1.57
C LYS A 56 -5.81 12.98 2.77
N LYS A 57 -5.23 13.27 3.95
CA LYS A 57 -6.03 13.55 5.14
C LYS A 57 -6.88 14.79 4.85
N PRO A 58 -8.20 14.77 5.14
CA PRO A 58 -9.01 15.97 5.05
C PRO A 58 -8.49 16.97 6.10
N GLY A 59 -7.67 17.92 5.67
CA GLY A 59 -6.92 18.82 6.54
C GLY A 59 -5.57 19.26 5.97
N GLU A 60 -5.03 18.54 4.98
CA GLU A 60 -3.90 19.01 4.19
C GLU A 60 -4.41 19.93 3.08
N ALA A 61 -4.94 21.09 3.51
CA ALA A 61 -5.19 22.20 2.61
C ALA A 61 -3.87 22.51 1.88
N PRO A 62 -3.89 22.76 0.56
CA PRO A 62 -2.76 23.43 -0.06
C PRO A 62 -2.50 24.67 0.78
N SER A 63 -1.28 24.84 1.29
CA SER A 63 -0.89 26.11 1.85
C SER A 63 -1.04 27.15 0.73
N GLU A 64 -2.19 27.81 0.70
CA GLU A 64 -2.34 29.09 0.01
C GLU A 64 -1.33 30.00 0.69
N THR A 65 -0.12 30.08 0.14
CA THR A 65 0.77 31.19 0.42
C THR A 65 0.02 32.44 -0.03
N PRO A 66 -0.38 33.36 0.87
CA PRO A 66 -0.84 34.65 0.43
C PRO A 66 0.42 35.36 -0.09
N SER A 67 0.60 35.35 -1.40
CA SER A 67 1.58 36.23 -2.04
C SER A 67 1.09 37.66 -1.81
N LYS A 68 1.72 38.34 -0.84
CA LYS A 68 1.71 39.80 -0.76
C LYS A 68 2.64 40.37 -1.80
#